data_AF-A0A8H5U3U3-F1
#
_entry.id   AF-A0A8H5U3U3-F1
#
_cell.length_a   1.000
_cell.length_b   1.000
_cell.length_c   1.000
_cell.angle_alpha   90.00
_cell.angle_beta   90.00
_cell.angle_gamma   90.00
#
_symmetry.space_group_name_H-M   'P 1'
#
loop_
_entity.id
_entity.type
_entity.pdbx_description
1 polymer ?
#
loop_
_entity_poly.entity_id
_entity_poly.type
_entity_poly.pdbx_seq_one_letter_code
_entity_poly.pdbx_strand_id
1 'polypeptide(L)'
;MDFVPKLLSHDKPMEGPGDLDDSIQSYAGVFHRILNYNPSLMAFSGQAYMQRISSQFSSRSKEPIRSGLEISSDILVPNTALRRERAHEVDLAKSRRHRAKLRSADPIAYANRVTADKQAWAQKNPQRVLDIAAKVRATAKESNRFSYDDCDAPFASQFAPESYLKTDKHAKRVAGVPLALLSVHAQNQETARQMTKESGNYRCTICNKSFGYNYDLEPHMATGLHKRRAAAAIAAS
;
A
#
# COMPACT_ATOMS: atom_id res chain seq x y z
N MET A 1 -34.69 29.28 20.18
CA MET A 1 -34.75 28.38 18.99
C MET A 1 -33.46 27.60 19.00
N ASP A 2 -33.40 26.58 19.86
CA ASP A 2 -32.16 25.87 20.17
C ASP A 2 -31.91 24.81 19.11
N PHE A 3 -30.96 25.10 18.22
CA PHE A 3 -30.53 24.18 17.18
C PHE A 3 -29.56 23.18 17.81
N VAL A 4 -30.09 22.11 18.40
CA VAL A 4 -29.29 20.96 18.85
C VAL A 4 -28.89 20.17 17.60
N PRO A 5 -27.61 20.06 17.24
CA PRO A 5 -27.19 19.20 16.15
C PRO A 5 -27.44 17.75 16.56
N LYS A 6 -28.32 17.07 15.83
CA LYS A 6 -28.45 15.61 15.87
C LYS A 6 -27.12 15.01 15.40
N LEU A 7 -26.23 14.71 16.35
CA LEU A 7 -25.18 13.73 16.15
C LEU A 7 -25.87 12.39 15.90
N LEU A 8 -26.03 12.02 14.62
CA LEU A 8 -26.32 10.66 14.23
C LEU A 8 -25.12 9.81 14.66
N SER A 9 -25.19 9.21 15.84
CA SER A 9 -24.33 8.10 16.22
C SER A 9 -24.66 6.91 15.32
N HIS A 10 -23.96 6.80 14.19
CA HIS A 10 -23.86 5.57 13.41
C HIS A 10 -22.86 4.61 14.08
N ASP A 11 -23.10 4.31 15.36
CA ASP A 11 -22.53 3.12 15.99
C ASP A 11 -23.46 1.95 15.66
N LYS A 12 -23.31 1.42 14.44
CA LYS A 12 -23.80 0.07 14.19
C LYS A 12 -22.99 -0.87 15.09
N PRO A 13 -23.63 -1.70 15.93
CA PRO A 13 -22.91 -2.77 16.60
C PRO A 13 -22.25 -3.64 15.51
N MET A 14 -20.95 -3.89 15.66
CA MET A 14 -20.21 -4.85 14.83
C MET A 14 -20.71 -6.25 15.18
N GLU A 15 -21.87 -6.61 14.63
CA GLU A 15 -22.44 -7.95 14.76
C GLU A 15 -21.70 -8.91 13.83
N GLY A 16 -20.66 -9.54 14.35
CA GLY A 16 -20.19 -10.83 13.87
C GLY A 16 -18.74 -10.89 13.37
N PRO A 17 -18.05 -12.03 13.57
CA PRO A 17 -16.66 -12.24 13.13
C PRO A 17 -16.48 -12.39 11.59
N GLY A 18 -17.47 -11.98 10.78
CA GLY A 18 -17.46 -12.11 9.32
C GLY A 18 -16.72 -11.02 8.56
N ASP A 19 -16.68 -9.78 9.08
CA ASP A 19 -16.22 -8.63 8.30
C ASP A 19 -14.70 -8.38 8.35
N LEU A 20 -13.98 -9.07 9.23
CA LEU A 20 -12.52 -8.97 9.30
C LEU A 20 -11.82 -9.77 8.19
N ASP A 21 -12.46 -10.81 7.64
CA ASP A 21 -11.87 -11.62 6.58
C ASP A 21 -11.90 -10.90 5.21
N ASP A 22 -12.87 -10.00 4.95
CA ASP A 22 -12.93 -9.24 3.68
C ASP A 22 -11.97 -8.04 3.63
N SER A 23 -11.72 -7.39 4.77
CA SER A 23 -10.65 -6.38 4.88
C SER A 23 -9.26 -6.99 4.64
N ILE A 24 -9.06 -8.25 5.06
CA ILE A 24 -7.82 -9.00 4.81
C ILE A 24 -7.77 -9.52 3.37
N GLN A 25 -8.90 -9.88 2.74
CA GLN A 25 -8.95 -10.26 1.32
C GLN A 25 -8.55 -9.11 0.38
N SER A 26 -8.93 -7.87 0.71
CA SER A 26 -8.46 -6.67 -0.01
C SER A 26 -6.92 -6.55 -0.02
N TYR A 27 -6.26 -6.87 1.09
CA TYR A 27 -4.80 -6.85 1.18
C TYR A 27 -4.12 -8.12 0.64
N ALA A 28 -4.76 -9.30 0.74
CA ALA A 28 -4.26 -10.55 0.15
C ALA A 28 -4.29 -10.51 -1.38
N GLY A 29 -5.30 -9.86 -1.98
CA GLY A 29 -5.35 -9.57 -3.41
C GLY A 29 -4.22 -8.65 -3.89
N VAL A 30 -3.83 -7.67 -3.08
CA VAL A 30 -2.67 -6.80 -3.37
C VAL A 30 -1.34 -7.53 -3.16
N PHE A 31 -1.24 -8.45 -2.19
CA PHE A 31 -0.02 -9.23 -1.98
C PHE A 31 0.22 -10.29 -3.07
N HIS A 32 -0.82 -10.92 -3.61
CA HIS A 32 -0.68 -11.89 -4.70
C HIS A 32 -0.45 -11.23 -6.07
N ARG A 33 -0.94 -10.01 -6.31
CA ARG A 33 -0.68 -9.30 -7.58
C ARG A 33 0.76 -8.76 -7.70
N ILE A 34 1.52 -8.70 -6.60
CA ILE A 34 2.92 -8.21 -6.58
C ILE A 34 3.95 -9.33 -6.79
N LEU A 35 3.58 -10.61 -6.67
CA LEU A 35 4.50 -11.72 -6.98
C LEU A 35 4.76 -11.90 -8.49
N ASN A 36 4.09 -11.13 -9.36
CA ASN A 36 4.26 -11.19 -10.81
C ASN A 36 5.14 -10.06 -11.42
N TYR A 37 5.79 -9.18 -10.65
CA TYR A 37 6.42 -7.98 -11.24
C TYR A 37 7.83 -7.59 -10.76
N ASN A 38 8.67 -8.52 -10.27
CA ASN A 38 10.11 -8.24 -10.19
C ASN A 38 10.99 -9.50 -10.26
N PRO A 39 11.45 -9.93 -11.45
CA PRO A 39 12.30 -11.11 -11.59
C PRO A 39 13.78 -10.90 -11.17
N SER A 40 14.23 -9.69 -10.82
CA SER A 40 15.67 -9.45 -10.59
C SER A 40 16.15 -9.69 -9.14
N LEU A 41 15.24 -9.76 -8.16
CA LEU A 41 15.60 -9.90 -6.73
C LEU A 41 15.74 -11.35 -6.23
N MET A 42 15.61 -12.33 -7.13
CA MET A 42 15.89 -13.77 -6.87
C MET A 42 17.28 -14.21 -7.37
N ALA A 43 18.12 -13.30 -7.86
CA ALA A 43 19.23 -13.66 -8.76
C ALA A 43 20.42 -14.40 -8.13
N PHE A 44 20.64 -14.40 -6.80
CA PHE A 44 21.87 -15.00 -6.24
C PHE A 44 21.70 -16.26 -5.37
N SER A 45 20.49 -16.59 -4.91
CA SER A 45 20.20 -17.91 -4.29
C SER A 45 19.03 -18.64 -4.96
N GLY A 46 18.28 -17.96 -5.81
CA GLY A 46 17.17 -18.53 -6.56
C GLY A 46 17.61 -19.26 -7.82
N GLN A 47 18.77 -18.97 -8.44
CA GLN A 47 19.18 -19.66 -9.67
C GLN A 47 19.45 -21.15 -9.44
N ALA A 48 20.11 -21.54 -8.34
CA ALA A 48 20.34 -22.94 -8.02
C ALA A 48 19.05 -23.67 -7.60
N TYR A 49 18.15 -23.00 -6.85
CA TYR A 49 16.86 -23.55 -6.45
C TYR A 49 15.92 -23.71 -7.64
N MET A 50 15.85 -22.71 -8.52
CA MET A 50 15.07 -22.75 -9.76
C MET A 50 15.68 -23.71 -10.78
N GLN A 51 17.01 -23.87 -10.88
CA GLN A 51 17.62 -24.90 -11.73
C GLN A 51 17.34 -26.31 -11.22
N ARG A 52 17.29 -26.54 -9.89
CA ARG A 52 16.93 -27.84 -9.31
C ARG A 52 15.43 -28.15 -9.44
N ILE A 53 14.55 -27.16 -9.28
CA ILE A 53 13.12 -27.33 -9.55
C ILE A 53 12.89 -27.54 -11.06
N SER A 54 13.54 -26.77 -11.92
CA SER A 54 13.41 -26.92 -13.38
C SER A 54 13.93 -28.26 -13.86
N SER A 55 15.02 -28.79 -13.29
CA SER A 55 15.54 -30.11 -13.64
C SER A 55 14.67 -31.26 -13.14
N GLN A 56 14.01 -31.10 -11.99
CA GLN A 56 13.04 -32.08 -11.47
C GLN A 56 11.69 -32.04 -12.21
N PHE A 57 11.26 -30.88 -12.72
CA PHE A 57 10.01 -30.80 -13.50
C PHE A 57 10.21 -31.16 -14.98
N SER A 58 11.39 -30.87 -15.57
CA SER A 58 11.72 -31.23 -16.96
C SER A 58 11.83 -32.75 -17.16
N SER A 59 12.20 -33.51 -16.13
CA SER A 59 12.19 -34.98 -16.18
C SER A 59 10.80 -35.59 -15.92
N ARG A 60 9.90 -34.88 -15.25
CA ARG A 60 8.56 -35.38 -14.89
C ARG A 60 7.47 -35.11 -15.94
N SER A 61 7.71 -34.21 -16.89
CA SER A 61 6.80 -33.99 -18.02
C SER A 61 7.04 -34.95 -19.20
N LYS A 62 8.02 -35.85 -19.09
CA LYS A 62 8.31 -36.89 -20.10
C LYS A 62 7.82 -38.28 -19.67
N GLU A 63 6.97 -38.40 -18.65
CA GLU A 63 6.24 -39.65 -18.46
C GLU A 63 5.32 -39.83 -19.67
N PRO A 64 5.54 -40.85 -20.53
CA PRO A 64 4.64 -41.11 -21.63
C PRO A 64 3.27 -41.37 -21.02
N ILE A 65 2.30 -40.50 -21.34
CA ILE A 65 0.91 -40.76 -21.02
C ILE A 65 0.62 -42.15 -21.58
N ARG A 66 0.25 -43.08 -20.69
CA ARG A 66 0.21 -44.53 -20.88
C ARG A 66 -0.73 -45.04 -21.99
N SER A 67 -1.20 -44.18 -22.90
CA SER A 67 -2.26 -44.46 -23.87
C SER A 67 -1.97 -44.06 -25.32
N GLY A 68 -0.74 -43.66 -25.69
CA GLY A 68 -0.38 -43.41 -27.09
C GLY A 68 -1.17 -42.31 -27.81
N LEU A 69 -1.93 -41.50 -27.06
CA LEU A 69 -2.71 -40.39 -27.61
C LEU A 69 -1.82 -39.14 -27.64
N GLU A 70 -1.46 -38.70 -28.84
CA GLU A 70 -0.79 -37.43 -29.08
C GLU A 70 -1.78 -36.29 -28.77
N ILE A 71 -1.66 -35.70 -27.58
CA ILE A 71 -2.43 -34.49 -27.22
C ILE A 71 -1.74 -33.30 -27.88
N SER A 72 -2.47 -32.58 -28.74
CA SER A 72 -1.99 -31.34 -29.37
C SER A 72 -1.46 -30.35 -28.33
N SER A 73 -0.36 -29.66 -28.66
CA SER A 73 0.23 -28.59 -27.85
C SER A 73 -0.78 -27.52 -27.44
N ASP A 74 -1.75 -27.26 -28.31
CA ASP A 74 -2.79 -26.23 -28.13
C ASP A 74 -3.73 -26.56 -26.97
N ILE A 75 -3.85 -27.85 -26.63
CA ILE A 75 -4.65 -28.35 -25.49
C ILE A 75 -3.77 -28.52 -24.25
N LEU A 76 -2.48 -28.82 -24.42
CA LEU A 76 -1.55 -29.07 -23.31
C LEU A 76 -1.26 -27.80 -22.51
N VAL A 77 -0.95 -26.68 -23.17
CA VAL A 77 -0.59 -25.43 -22.48
C VAL A 77 -1.72 -24.93 -21.56
N PRO A 78 -2.99 -24.81 -22.02
CA PRO A 78 -4.10 -24.41 -21.15
C PRO A 78 -4.33 -25.38 -19.98
N ASN A 79 -4.22 -26.68 -20.23
CA ASN A 79 -4.40 -27.69 -19.16
C ASN A 79 -3.30 -27.61 -18.09
N THR A 80 -2.05 -27.32 -18.48
CA THR A 80 -0.99 -27.11 -17.49
C THR A 80 -1.22 -25.85 -16.66
N ALA A 81 -1.72 -24.77 -17.25
CA ALA A 81 -2.10 -23.55 -16.54
C ALA A 81 -3.23 -23.83 -15.53
N LEU A 82 -4.30 -24.52 -15.96
CA LEU A 82 -5.42 -24.91 -15.09
C LEU A 82 -4.99 -25.80 -13.93
N ARG A 83 -4.07 -26.75 -14.16
CA ARG A 83 -3.53 -27.60 -13.08
C ARG A 83 -2.74 -26.79 -12.06
N ARG A 84 -1.96 -25.80 -12.50
CA ARG A 84 -1.22 -24.89 -11.61
C ARG A 84 -2.16 -24.02 -10.80
N GLU A 85 -3.23 -23.52 -11.43
CA GLU A 85 -4.26 -22.73 -10.76
C GLU A 85 -4.97 -23.54 -9.67
N ARG A 86 -5.47 -24.74 -10.00
CA ARG A 86 -6.11 -25.63 -9.00
C ARG A 86 -5.17 -26.01 -7.86
N ALA A 87 -3.91 -26.32 -8.17
CA ALA A 87 -2.91 -26.63 -7.14
C ALA A 87 -2.73 -25.44 -6.18
N HIS A 88 -2.59 -24.23 -6.74
CA HIS A 88 -2.49 -23.00 -5.95
C HIS A 88 -3.75 -22.75 -5.10
N GLU A 89 -4.95 -22.98 -5.62
CA GLU A 89 -6.20 -22.88 -4.85
C GLU A 89 -6.27 -23.86 -3.69
N VAL A 90 -5.87 -25.13 -3.91
CA VAL A 90 -5.81 -26.16 -2.86
C VAL A 90 -4.83 -25.74 -1.74
N ASP A 91 -3.67 -25.21 -2.11
CA ASP A 91 -2.67 -24.73 -1.15
C ASP A 91 -3.19 -23.52 -0.36
N LEU A 92 -3.85 -22.57 -1.02
CA LEU A 92 -4.50 -21.45 -0.35
C LEU A 92 -5.60 -21.91 0.61
N ALA A 93 -6.44 -22.87 0.21
CA ALA A 93 -7.49 -23.43 1.05
C ALA A 93 -6.90 -24.12 2.29
N LYS A 94 -5.81 -24.88 2.13
CA LYS A 94 -5.07 -25.51 3.24
C LYS A 94 -4.51 -24.46 4.21
N SER A 95 -3.90 -23.39 3.69
CA SER A 95 -3.38 -22.28 4.49
C SER A 95 -4.50 -21.54 5.26
N ARG A 96 -5.65 -21.32 4.62
CA ARG A 96 -6.84 -20.74 5.27
C ARG A 96 -7.34 -21.61 6.42
N ARG A 97 -7.52 -22.93 6.21
CA ARG A 97 -7.92 -23.88 7.26
C ARG A 97 -6.95 -23.89 8.43
N HIS A 98 -5.65 -23.88 8.15
CA HIS A 98 -4.62 -23.82 9.19
C HIS A 98 -4.71 -22.54 10.02
N ARG A 99 -4.81 -21.37 9.37
CA ARG A 99 -4.98 -20.09 10.06
C ARG A 99 -6.26 -20.02 10.89
N ALA A 100 -7.37 -20.55 10.36
CA ALA A 100 -8.64 -20.65 11.09
C ALA A 100 -8.50 -21.50 12.36
N LYS A 101 -7.84 -22.67 12.27
CA LYS A 101 -7.55 -23.53 13.44
C LYS A 101 -6.69 -22.82 14.49
N LEU A 102 -5.66 -22.08 14.08
CA LEU A 102 -4.82 -21.34 15.03
C LEU A 102 -5.59 -20.19 15.69
N ARG A 103 -6.42 -19.48 14.92
CA ARG A 103 -7.26 -18.38 15.42
C ARG A 103 -8.32 -18.89 16.41
N SER A 104 -8.90 -20.07 16.19
CA SER A 104 -9.88 -20.66 17.10
C SER A 104 -9.27 -21.27 18.36
N ALA A 105 -8.01 -21.72 18.30
CA ALA A 105 -7.32 -22.31 19.44
C ALA A 105 -6.89 -21.23 20.46
N ASP A 106 -6.31 -20.12 19.99
CA ASP A 106 -5.95 -18.97 20.82
C ASP A 106 -6.03 -17.68 19.99
N PRO A 107 -7.15 -16.93 20.06
CA PRO A 107 -7.35 -15.74 19.25
C PRO A 107 -6.38 -14.61 19.62
N ILE A 108 -6.00 -14.50 20.90
CA ILE A 108 -5.12 -13.43 21.40
C ILE A 108 -3.68 -13.68 20.95
N ALA A 109 -3.15 -14.89 21.17
CA ALA A 109 -1.81 -15.24 20.72
C ALA A 109 -1.69 -15.17 19.20
N TYR A 110 -2.71 -15.61 18.46
CA TYR A 110 -2.74 -15.48 17.00
C TYR A 110 -2.70 -14.01 16.55
N ALA A 111 -3.51 -13.13 17.16
CA ALA A 111 -3.54 -11.70 16.85
C ALA A 111 -2.19 -11.02 17.15
N ASN A 112 -1.58 -11.34 18.30
CA ASN A 112 -0.27 -10.83 18.69
C ASN A 112 0.82 -11.25 17.69
N ARG A 113 0.84 -12.53 17.29
CA ARG A 113 1.79 -13.03 16.30
C ARG A 113 1.62 -12.34 14.95
N VAL A 114 0.39 -12.24 14.43
CA VAL A 114 0.13 -11.56 13.15
C VAL A 114 0.55 -10.09 13.21
N THR A 115 0.34 -9.44 14.35
CA THR A 115 0.78 -8.05 14.56
C THR A 115 2.30 -7.93 14.55
N ALA A 116 3.00 -8.81 15.27
CA ALA A 116 4.46 -8.87 15.29
C ALA A 116 5.03 -9.14 13.88
N ASP A 117 4.48 -10.10 13.15
CA ASP A 117 4.90 -10.42 11.78
C ASP A 117 4.70 -9.22 10.84
N LYS A 118 3.56 -8.51 10.95
CA LYS A 118 3.27 -7.29 10.17
C LYS A 118 4.25 -6.17 10.50
N GLN A 119 4.55 -5.95 11.78
CA GLN A 119 5.52 -4.94 12.21
C GLN A 119 6.93 -5.28 11.71
N ALA A 120 7.37 -6.53 11.86
CA ALA A 120 8.65 -6.99 11.36
C ALA A 120 8.76 -6.83 9.83
N TRP A 121 7.69 -7.16 9.09
CA TRP A 121 7.65 -6.94 7.65
C TRP A 121 7.71 -5.45 7.29
N ALA A 122 6.95 -4.60 7.99
CA ALA A 122 6.93 -3.15 7.75
C ALA A 122 8.30 -2.50 8.01
N GLN A 123 8.99 -2.93 9.08
CA GLN A 123 10.36 -2.49 9.39
C GLN A 123 11.35 -2.88 8.28
N LYS A 124 11.22 -4.10 7.72
CA LYS A 124 12.06 -4.58 6.61
C LYS A 124 11.71 -3.93 5.26
N ASN A 125 10.48 -3.43 5.09
CA ASN A 125 9.98 -2.94 3.80
C ASN A 125 9.35 -1.54 3.91
N PRO A 126 10.07 -0.52 4.42
CA PRO A 126 9.48 0.79 4.71
C PRO A 126 8.95 1.48 3.46
N GLN A 127 9.65 1.38 2.32
CA GLN A 127 9.22 2.00 1.07
C GLN A 127 7.89 1.40 0.58
N ARG A 128 7.76 0.07 0.61
CA ARG A 128 6.55 -0.62 0.17
C ARG A 128 5.35 -0.28 1.04
N VAL A 129 5.54 -0.08 2.35
CA VAL A 129 4.49 0.42 3.25
C VAL A 129 4.02 1.81 2.81
N LEU A 130 4.95 2.71 2.49
CA LEU A 130 4.63 4.06 2.00
C LEU A 130 3.88 4.03 0.68
N ASP A 131 4.29 3.18 -0.26
CA ASP A 131 3.65 3.03 -1.57
C ASP A 131 2.22 2.50 -1.43
N ILE A 132 2.01 1.48 -0.60
CA ILE A 132 0.68 0.95 -0.28
C ILE A 132 -0.19 2.03 0.36
N ALA A 133 0.35 2.76 1.34
CA ALA A 133 -0.36 3.85 2.00
C ALA A 133 -0.70 5.00 1.04
N ALA A 134 0.17 5.31 0.08
CA ALA A 134 -0.10 6.29 -0.96
C ALA A 134 -1.24 5.82 -1.89
N LYS A 135 -1.20 4.56 -2.32
CA LYS A 135 -2.26 3.95 -3.14
C LYS A 135 -3.62 3.96 -2.43
N VAL A 136 -3.68 3.53 -1.17
CA VAL A 136 -4.93 3.53 -0.38
C VAL A 136 -5.51 4.95 -0.26
N ARG A 137 -4.65 5.96 -0.01
CA ARG A 137 -5.07 7.36 0.04
C ARG A 137 -5.57 7.88 -1.31
N ALA A 138 -4.96 7.47 -2.42
CA ALA A 138 -5.41 7.84 -3.76
C ALA A 138 -6.78 7.23 -4.06
N THR A 139 -6.97 5.93 -3.83
CA THR A 139 -8.26 5.26 -4.02
C THR A 139 -9.36 5.84 -3.13
N ALA A 140 -9.05 6.19 -1.88
CA ALA A 140 -10.01 6.85 -0.98
C ALA A 140 -10.49 8.21 -1.52
N LYS A 141 -9.58 8.99 -2.13
CA LYS A 141 -9.94 10.26 -2.78
C LYS A 141 -10.76 10.04 -4.05
N GLU A 142 -10.34 9.11 -4.91
CA GLU A 142 -11.02 8.81 -6.18
C GLU A 142 -12.45 8.30 -5.96
N SER A 143 -12.66 7.50 -4.93
CA SER A 143 -13.99 7.00 -4.54
C SER A 143 -14.81 7.98 -3.71
N ASN A 144 -14.29 9.18 -3.41
CA ASN A 144 -14.88 10.11 -2.44
C ASN A 144 -15.29 9.41 -1.13
N ARG A 145 -14.53 8.39 -0.68
CA ARG A 145 -14.90 7.55 0.48
C ARG A 145 -15.06 8.37 1.76
N PHE A 146 -14.27 9.42 1.89
CA PHE A 146 -14.32 10.36 2.99
C PHE A 146 -14.61 11.73 2.39
N SER A 147 -15.87 12.12 2.31
CA SER A 147 -16.34 13.45 1.92
C SER A 147 -17.48 13.88 2.84
N TYR A 148 -17.73 15.19 2.90
CA TYR A 148 -18.95 15.75 3.50
C TYR A 148 -19.80 16.33 2.38
N ASP A 149 -21.12 16.15 2.50
CA ASP A 149 -22.11 16.58 1.51
C ASP A 149 -22.05 18.09 1.23
N ASP A 150 -21.69 18.89 2.24
CA ASP A 150 -21.68 20.36 2.12
C ASP A 150 -20.47 20.93 1.36
N CYS A 151 -19.44 20.11 1.08
CA CYS A 151 -18.16 20.63 0.58
C CYS A 151 -17.54 19.85 -0.59
N ASP A 152 -18.08 18.69 -0.96
CA ASP A 152 -17.65 17.80 -2.05
C ASP A 152 -16.12 17.60 -2.14
N ALA A 153 -15.43 17.73 -1.01
CA ALA A 153 -13.98 17.66 -0.96
C ALA A 153 -13.56 16.22 -0.60
N PRO A 154 -12.88 15.48 -1.49
CA PRO A 154 -12.35 14.17 -1.14
C PRO A 154 -11.20 14.27 -0.13
N PHE A 155 -11.29 13.51 0.95
CA PHE A 155 -10.25 13.38 1.95
C PHE A 155 -9.51 12.05 1.84
N ALA A 156 -8.24 12.06 2.24
CA ALA A 156 -7.36 10.89 2.17
C ALA A 156 -7.57 9.88 3.33
N SER A 157 -8.23 10.31 4.40
CA SER A 157 -8.43 9.51 5.62
C SER A 157 -9.69 9.99 6.35
N GLN A 158 -10.20 9.16 7.26
CA GLN A 158 -11.38 9.46 8.08
C GLN A 158 -11.21 10.66 9.04
N PHE A 159 -9.97 10.99 9.42
CA PHE A 159 -9.68 12.08 10.38
C PHE A 159 -9.47 13.44 9.71
N ALA A 160 -9.11 13.45 8.42
CA ALA A 160 -8.91 14.68 7.66
C ALA A 160 -10.19 15.54 7.51
N PRO A 161 -11.40 14.96 7.37
CA PRO A 161 -12.63 15.72 7.40
C PRO A 161 -12.81 16.47 8.73
N GLU A 162 -12.57 15.82 9.88
CA GLU A 162 -12.76 16.45 11.19
C GLU A 162 -11.84 17.66 11.41
N SER A 163 -10.58 17.58 10.98
CA SER A 163 -9.66 18.73 11.04
C SER A 163 -10.03 19.81 10.03
N TYR A 164 -10.56 19.45 8.86
CA TYR A 164 -11.03 20.38 7.86
C TYR A 164 -12.21 21.23 8.35
N LEU A 165 -13.16 20.64 9.10
CA LEU A 165 -14.29 21.36 9.69
C LEU A 165 -13.86 22.54 10.58
N LYS A 166 -12.69 22.44 11.21
CA LYS A 166 -12.14 23.47 12.11
C LYS A 166 -11.44 24.60 11.34
N THR A 167 -11.32 24.51 10.02
CA THR A 167 -10.63 25.52 9.21
C THR A 167 -11.58 26.64 8.77
N ASP A 168 -11.06 27.88 8.76
CA ASP A 168 -11.77 29.05 8.22
C ASP A 168 -12.19 28.87 6.74
N LYS A 169 -11.45 28.04 5.99
CA LYS A 169 -11.81 27.67 4.61
C LYS A 169 -13.14 26.93 4.53
N HIS A 170 -13.39 26.00 5.44
CA HIS A 170 -14.67 25.29 5.51
C HIS A 170 -15.78 26.26 5.94
N ALA A 171 -15.55 27.05 7.00
CA ALA A 171 -16.53 28.03 7.48
C ALA A 171 -16.97 29.01 6.37
N LYS A 172 -16.03 29.55 5.59
CA LYS A 172 -16.33 30.43 4.45
C LYS A 172 -17.11 29.73 3.34
N ARG A 173 -16.77 28.47 3.04
CA ARG A 173 -17.48 27.67 2.03
C ARG A 173 -18.92 27.41 2.45
N VAL A 174 -19.16 27.01 3.69
CA VAL A 174 -20.52 26.80 4.24
C VAL A 174 -21.32 28.10 4.26
N ALA A 175 -20.66 29.24 4.54
CA ALA A 175 -21.29 30.55 4.47
C ALA A 175 -21.57 31.05 3.03
N GLY A 176 -21.26 30.25 2.00
CA GLY A 176 -21.42 30.64 0.59
C GLY A 176 -20.49 31.77 0.15
N VAL A 177 -19.49 32.11 0.97
CA VAL A 177 -18.50 33.14 0.63
C VAL A 177 -17.54 32.54 -0.39
N PRO A 178 -17.46 33.11 -1.61
CA PRO A 178 -16.50 32.63 -2.59
C PRO A 178 -15.09 32.75 -2.00
N LEU A 179 -14.37 31.63 -1.97
CA LEU A 179 -12.96 31.62 -1.56
C LEU A 179 -12.19 32.49 -2.57
N ALA A 180 -11.62 33.59 -2.09
CA ALA A 180 -10.80 34.45 -2.92
C ALA A 180 -9.71 33.61 -3.60
N LEU A 181 -9.59 33.76 -4.93
CA LEU A 181 -8.47 33.20 -5.66
C LEU A 181 -7.17 33.70 -5.02
N LEU A 182 -6.16 32.84 -4.98
CA LEU A 182 -4.82 33.26 -4.55
C LEU A 182 -4.44 34.52 -5.36
N SER A 183 -3.88 35.53 -4.69
CA SER A 183 -3.42 36.72 -5.39
C SER A 183 -2.41 36.34 -6.46
N VAL A 184 -2.34 37.10 -7.57
CA VAL A 184 -1.36 36.86 -8.64
C VAL A 184 0.06 36.76 -8.07
N HIS A 185 0.37 37.59 -7.07
CA HIS A 185 1.64 37.51 -6.35
C HIS A 185 1.85 36.17 -5.62
N ALA A 186 0.84 35.66 -4.90
CA ALA A 186 0.93 34.37 -4.23
C ALA A 186 1.06 33.20 -5.22
N GLN A 187 0.32 33.25 -6.34
CA GLN A 187 0.46 32.28 -7.43
C GLN A 187 1.87 32.30 -8.03
N ASN A 188 2.40 33.50 -8.32
CA ASN A 188 3.76 33.66 -8.84
C ASN A 188 4.83 33.21 -7.84
N GLN A 189 4.63 33.42 -6.55
CA GLN A 189 5.53 32.88 -5.52
C GLN A 189 5.49 31.36 -5.50
N GLU A 190 4.31 30.74 -5.61
CA GLU A 190 4.18 29.28 -5.63
C GLU A 190 4.86 28.66 -6.86
N THR A 191 4.66 29.25 -8.04
CA THR A 191 5.34 28.80 -9.27
C THR A 191 6.85 28.99 -9.20
N ALA A 192 7.34 30.12 -8.68
CA ALA A 192 8.78 30.35 -8.49
C ALA A 192 9.41 29.35 -7.50
N ARG A 193 8.70 29.02 -6.42
CA ARG A 193 9.13 27.99 -5.46
C ARG A 193 9.21 26.61 -6.11
N GLN A 194 8.22 26.28 -6.94
CA GLN A 194 8.18 25.02 -7.66
C GLN A 194 9.30 24.92 -8.71
N MET A 195 9.54 25.97 -9.49
CA MET A 195 10.67 26.04 -10.44
C MET A 195 12.02 25.87 -9.74
N THR A 196 12.22 26.50 -8.59
CA THR A 196 13.49 26.37 -7.84
C THR A 196 13.66 24.95 -7.26
N LYS A 197 12.56 24.31 -6.88
CA LYS A 197 12.58 22.91 -6.43
C LYS A 197 12.92 21.96 -7.58
N GLU A 198 12.41 22.24 -8.78
CA GLU A 198 12.68 21.46 -10.01
C GLU A 198 14.12 21.66 -10.51
N SER A 199 14.67 22.88 -10.39
CA SER A 199 16.06 23.15 -10.75
C SER A 199 17.04 22.40 -9.85
N GLY A 200 16.62 22.03 -8.63
CA GLY A 200 17.42 21.23 -7.71
C GLY A 200 18.59 21.98 -7.08
N ASN A 201 18.57 23.32 -7.08
CA ASN A 201 19.67 24.14 -6.57
C ASN A 201 19.99 23.84 -5.09
N TYR A 202 18.96 23.59 -4.29
CA TYR A 202 19.08 23.24 -2.88
C TYR A 202 18.69 21.78 -2.70
N ARG A 203 19.57 20.85 -3.09
CA ARG A 203 19.33 19.41 -3.00
C ARG A 203 20.18 18.76 -1.92
N CYS A 204 19.54 17.95 -1.08
CA CYS A 204 20.25 17.10 -0.14
C CYS A 204 20.85 15.88 -0.86
N THR A 205 22.17 15.71 -0.83
CA THR A 205 22.88 14.60 -1.49
C THR A 205 22.59 13.23 -0.87
N ILE A 206 22.29 13.20 0.43
CA ILE A 206 22.05 11.95 1.17
C ILE A 206 20.67 11.37 0.87
N CYS A 207 19.64 12.22 0.83
CA CYS A 207 18.26 11.76 0.61
C CYS A 207 17.69 12.13 -0.76
N ASN A 208 18.49 12.79 -1.61
CA ASN A 208 18.14 13.21 -2.97
C ASN A 208 16.91 14.12 -3.09
N LYS A 209 16.47 14.75 -1.98
CA LYS A 209 15.34 15.70 -1.97
C LYS A 209 15.79 17.11 -2.33
N SER A 210 15.04 17.77 -3.21
CA SER A 210 15.21 19.18 -3.58
C SER A 210 14.29 20.08 -2.77
N PHE A 211 14.81 21.24 -2.38
CA PHE A 211 14.14 22.28 -1.62
C PHE A 211 14.07 23.58 -2.45
N GLY A 212 13.09 24.44 -2.14
CA GLY A 212 12.94 25.73 -2.83
C GLY A 212 14.00 26.75 -2.41
N TYR A 213 14.51 26.66 -1.19
CA TYR A 213 15.48 27.61 -0.64
C TYR A 213 16.51 26.94 0.28
N ASN A 214 17.63 27.62 0.54
CA ASN A 214 18.64 27.15 1.49
C ASN A 214 18.08 27.07 2.94
N TYR A 215 17.26 28.05 3.34
CA TYR A 215 16.68 28.07 4.68
C TYR A 215 15.78 26.86 4.98
N ASP A 216 15.28 26.14 3.96
CA ASP A 216 14.54 24.89 4.12
C ASP A 216 15.47 23.66 4.20
N LEU A 217 16.63 23.73 3.53
CA LEU A 217 17.63 22.68 3.50
C LEU A 217 18.37 22.56 4.84
N GLU A 218 18.76 23.68 5.46
CA GLU A 218 19.44 23.68 6.76
C GLU A 218 18.67 22.94 7.87
N PRO A 219 17.40 23.27 8.17
CA PRO A 219 16.63 22.56 9.18
C PRO A 219 16.36 21.11 8.76
N HIS A 220 16.25 20.81 7.45
CA HIS A 220 16.16 19.43 6.98
C HIS A 220 17.38 18.61 7.42
N MET A 221 18.59 19.13 7.21
CA MET A 221 19.83 18.47 7.61
C MET A 221 19.93 18.31 9.13
N ALA A 222 19.35 19.23 9.90
CA ALA A 222 19.32 19.18 11.35
C ALA A 222 18.34 18.12 11.92
N THR A 223 17.34 17.69 11.13
CA THR A 223 16.33 16.72 11.61
C THR A 223 16.94 15.37 12.02
N GLY A 224 16.44 14.79 13.12
CA GLY A 224 16.88 13.47 13.58
C GLY A 224 16.68 12.35 12.55
N LEU A 225 15.65 12.47 11.69
CA LEU A 225 15.44 11.52 10.58
C LEU A 225 16.55 11.61 9.53
N HIS A 226 16.96 12.83 9.17
CA HIS A 226 18.06 13.03 8.22
C HIS A 226 19.37 12.47 8.80
N LYS A 227 19.69 12.79 10.07
CA LYS A 227 20.88 12.27 10.76
C LYS A 227 20.96 10.74 10.75
N ARG A 228 19.84 10.04 11.01
CA ARG A 228 19.79 8.57 10.93
C ARG A 228 20.07 8.04 9.52
N ARG A 229 19.54 8.70 8.49
CA ARG A 229 19.79 8.33 7.09
C ARG A 229 21.25 8.59 6.68
N ALA A 230 21.81 9.71 7.13
CA ALA A 230 23.22 10.03 6.92
C ALA A 230 24.13 8.97 7.54
N ALA A 231 23.88 8.59 8.80
CA ALA A 231 24.63 7.53 9.47
C ALA A 231 24.51 6.18 8.74
N ALA A 232 23.31 5.81 8.28
CA ALA A 232 23.10 4.58 7.51
C ALA A 232 23.81 4.60 6.14
N ALA A 233 23.87 5.76 5.47
CA ALA A 233 24.58 5.91 4.20
C ALA A 233 26.10 5.78 4.39
N ILE A 234 26.64 6.36 5.47
CA ILE A 234 28.06 6.22 5.84
C ILE A 234 28.38 4.76 6.16
N ALA A 235 27.51 4.07 6.92
CA ALA A 235 27.71 2.66 7.27
C ALA A 235 27.62 1.68 6.09
N ALA A 236 27.06 2.12 4.94
CA ALA A 236 26.90 1.32 3.74
C ALA A 236 27.98 1.59 2.67
N SER A 237 28.85 2.57 2.89
CA SER A 237 29.97 2.95 2.00
C SER A 237 31.27 2.30 2.45
#